data_AF-A0A7J3ZLY2-F1
#
_entry.id   AF-A0A7J3ZLY2-F1
#
_cell.length_a   1.000
_cell.length_b   1.000
_cell.length_c   1.000
_cell.angle_alpha   90.00
_cell.angle_beta   90.00
_cell.angle_gamma   90.00
#
_symmetry.space_group_name_H-M   'P 1'
#
loop_
_entity.id
_entity.type
_entity.pdbx_description
1 polymer ?
#
loop_
_entity_poly.entity_id
_entity_poly.type
_entity_poly.pdbx_seq_one_letter_code
_entity_poly.pdbx_strand_id
1 'polypeptide(L)'
;MAKGLEFADLLVKAVAVKLQAMEELDSGLLSRTSVTTVDRVAVILGTVKLQYQEKILDTEPAEEDLEVARRVLEESGVGFGKEELVALAKLRRYVASRAASEGISLLKASRYS
;
A
#
# COMPACT_ATOMS: atom_id res chain seq x y z
N MET A 1 4.49 -19.19 4.88
CA MET A 1 3.51 -18.13 5.19
C MET A 1 4.17 -16.83 5.63
N ALA A 2 5.11 -16.82 6.59
CA ALA A 2 5.77 -15.59 7.08
C ALA A 2 6.35 -14.66 5.98
N LYS A 3 7.09 -15.20 5.01
CA LYS A 3 7.70 -14.41 3.92
C LYS A 3 6.72 -13.63 3.04
N GLY A 4 5.47 -14.10 2.91
CA GLY A 4 4.43 -13.41 2.13
C GLY A 4 3.86 -12.19 2.85
N LEU A 5 3.74 -12.28 4.18
CA LEU A 5 3.34 -11.16 5.03
C LEU A 5 4.46 -10.13 5.14
N GLU A 6 5.71 -10.57 5.31
CA GLU A 6 6.87 -9.66 5.31
C GLU A 6 6.95 -8.83 4.00
N PHE A 7 6.72 -9.47 2.85
CA PHE A 7 6.69 -8.75 1.57
C PHE A 7 5.52 -7.76 1.50
N ALA A 8 4.33 -8.16 1.94
CA ALA A 8 3.17 -7.27 1.97
C ALA A 8 3.41 -6.07 2.89
N ASP A 9 4.02 -6.27 4.06
CA ASP A 9 4.37 -5.20 4.99
C ASP A 9 5.36 -4.19 4.38
N LEU A 10 6.39 -4.68 3.67
CA LEU A 10 7.33 -3.82 2.94
C LEU A 10 6.63 -3.00 1.86
N LEU A 11 5.68 -3.60 1.15
CA LEU A 11 4.91 -2.90 0.12
C LEU A 11 4.03 -1.81 0.73
N VAL A 12 3.33 -2.10 1.83
CA VAL A 12 2.54 -1.10 2.60
C VAL A 12 3.42 0.08 3.01
N LYS A 13 4.62 -0.19 3.56
CA LYS A 13 5.59 0.86 3.91
C LYS A 13 6.01 1.70 2.70
N ALA A 14 6.31 1.06 1.58
CA ALA A 14 6.68 1.77 0.35
C ALA A 14 5.53 2.65 -0.18
N VAL A 15 4.27 2.22 -0.04
CA VAL A 15 3.11 3.04 -0.40
C VAL A 15 3.00 4.24 0.53
N ALA A 16 3.13 4.05 1.84
CA ALA A 16 3.05 5.14 2.81
C ALA A 16 4.12 6.22 2.56
N VAL A 17 5.35 5.83 2.24
CA VAL A 17 6.41 6.78 1.85
C VAL A 17 6.04 7.59 0.59
N LYS A 18 5.37 6.98 -0.39
CA LYS A 18 4.88 7.72 -1.57
C LYS A 18 3.80 8.73 -1.21
N LEU A 19 2.87 8.35 -0.33
CA LEU A 19 1.83 9.26 0.15
C LEU A 19 2.43 10.43 0.93
N GLN A 20 3.39 10.15 1.80
CA GLN A 20 4.14 11.20 2.53
C GLN A 20 4.82 12.17 1.56
N ALA A 21 5.54 11.65 0.56
CA ALA A 21 6.20 12.48 -0.44
C ALA A 21 5.21 13.35 -1.23
N MET A 22 4.00 12.87 -1.51
CA MET A 22 2.95 13.69 -2.14
C MET A 22 2.51 14.85 -1.24
N GLU A 23 2.30 14.60 0.05
CA GLU A 23 1.89 15.63 1.01
C GLU A 23 3.00 16.66 1.26
N GLU A 24 4.27 16.22 1.30
CA GLU A 24 5.43 17.11 1.42
C GLU A 24 5.61 17.99 0.17
N LEU A 25 5.43 17.43 -1.03
CA LEU A 25 5.50 18.21 -2.27
C LEU A 25 4.37 19.22 -2.37
N ASP A 26 3.17 18.87 -1.93
CA ASP A 26 2.01 19.77 -1.90
C ASP A 26 2.20 20.93 -0.91
N SER A 27 2.79 20.66 0.25
CA SER A 27 3.07 21.70 1.25
C SER A 27 4.27 22.60 0.92
N GLY A 28 5.28 22.08 0.18
CA GLY A 28 6.47 22.83 -0.22
C GLY A 28 6.31 23.66 -1.50
N LEU A 29 5.37 23.28 -2.38
CA LEU A 29 4.97 24.08 -3.53
C LEU A 29 3.87 25.06 -3.08
N LEU A 30 3.79 26.25 -3.67
CA LEU A 30 2.63 27.16 -3.54
C LEU A 30 1.38 26.56 -4.23
N SER A 31 1.09 25.29 -3.95
CA SER A 31 0.03 24.50 -4.51
C SER A 31 -1.31 25.06 -4.04
N ARG A 32 -2.19 25.37 -5.01
CA ARG A 32 -3.59 25.70 -4.74
C ARG A 32 -4.47 24.44 -4.68
N THR A 33 -3.87 23.25 -4.76
CA THR A 33 -4.57 21.97 -4.97
C THR A 33 -4.07 20.97 -3.94
N SER A 34 -4.74 20.91 -2.79
CA SER A 34 -4.40 19.97 -1.72
C SER A 34 -4.49 18.52 -2.19
N VAL A 35 -3.60 17.65 -1.69
CA VAL A 35 -3.71 16.19 -1.91
C VAL A 35 -5.06 15.69 -1.39
N THR A 36 -5.86 15.12 -2.29
CA THR A 36 -7.21 14.62 -1.96
C THR A 36 -7.20 13.14 -1.61
N THR A 37 -8.28 12.67 -0.98
CA THR A 37 -8.53 11.23 -0.77
C THR A 37 -8.49 10.44 -2.07
N VAL A 38 -8.99 11.00 -3.17
CA VAL A 38 -8.96 10.34 -4.49
C VAL A 38 -7.53 10.13 -4.95
N ASP A 39 -6.66 11.14 -4.79
CA ASP A 39 -5.25 11.04 -5.17
C ASP A 39 -4.52 9.96 -4.35
N ARG A 40 -4.77 9.91 -3.04
CA ARG A 40 -4.18 8.89 -2.16
C ARG A 40 -4.63 7.48 -2.54
N VAL A 41 -5.94 7.28 -2.73
CA VAL A 41 -6.50 5.97 -3.14
C VAL A 41 -5.96 5.55 -4.51
N ALA A 42 -5.82 6.50 -5.45
CA ALA A 42 -5.25 6.23 -6.77
C ALA A 42 -3.79 5.75 -6.67
N VAL A 43 -2.99 6.31 -5.77
CA VAL A 43 -1.62 5.83 -5.53
C VAL A 43 -1.59 4.45 -4.87
N ILE A 44 -2.46 4.20 -3.90
CA ILE A 44 -2.56 2.88 -3.25
C ILE A 44 -2.90 1.80 -4.30
N LEU A 45 -3.96 2.00 -5.08
CA LEU A 45 -4.39 1.03 -6.10
C LEU A 45 -3.45 0.99 -7.32
N GLY A 46 -2.79 2.11 -7.63
CA GLY A 46 -1.80 2.24 -8.70
C GLY A 46 -0.49 1.50 -8.42
N THR A 47 -0.29 0.97 -7.22
CA THR A 47 0.88 0.14 -6.89
C THR A 47 0.87 -1.23 -7.57
N VAL A 48 -0.30 -1.68 -8.02
CA VAL A 48 -0.45 -2.92 -8.79
C VAL A 48 -0.89 -2.63 -10.22
N LYS A 49 -0.78 -3.63 -11.10
CA LYS A 49 -1.31 -3.54 -12.46
C LYS A 49 -2.83 -3.34 -12.42
N LEU A 50 -3.35 -2.54 -13.36
CA LEU A 50 -4.77 -2.19 -13.52
C LEU A 50 -5.71 -3.39 -13.37
N GLN A 51 -5.38 -4.52 -14.04
CA GLN A 51 -6.18 -5.77 -14.01
C GLN A 51 -6.35 -6.41 -12.62
N TYR A 52 -5.62 -5.94 -11.60
CA TYR A 52 -5.69 -6.43 -10.23
C TYR A 52 -6.39 -5.44 -9.28
N GLN A 53 -6.70 -4.23 -9.73
CA GLN A 53 -7.31 -3.21 -8.86
C GLN A 53 -8.70 -3.62 -8.37
N GLU A 54 -9.55 -4.13 -9.27
CA GLU A 54 -10.87 -4.67 -8.90
C GLU A 54 -10.73 -5.79 -7.86
N LYS A 55 -9.74 -6.69 -8.04
CA LYS A 55 -9.49 -7.78 -7.09
C LYS A 55 -9.05 -7.30 -5.71
N ILE A 56 -8.30 -6.19 -5.64
CA ILE A 56 -7.97 -5.56 -4.36
C ILE A 56 -9.23 -4.99 -3.73
N LEU A 57 -10.07 -4.29 -4.49
CA LEU A 57 -11.31 -3.72 -3.98
C LEU A 57 -12.27 -4.80 -3.46
N ASP A 58 -12.30 -5.96 -4.09
CA ASP A 58 -13.10 -7.12 -3.66
C ASP A 58 -12.45 -7.92 -2.51
N THR A 59 -11.19 -7.64 -2.16
CA THR A 59 -10.52 -8.33 -1.06
C THR A 59 -11.08 -7.84 0.27
N GLU A 60 -11.48 -8.76 1.14
CA GLU A 60 -11.85 -8.44 2.52
C GLU A 60 -10.58 -8.44 3.40
N PRO A 61 -10.22 -7.32 4.05
CA PRO A 61 -9.07 -7.26 4.93
C PRO A 61 -9.36 -7.95 6.26
N ALA A 62 -8.34 -8.54 6.88
CA ALA A 62 -8.42 -8.97 8.28
C ALA A 62 -8.17 -7.77 9.22
N GLU A 63 -8.53 -7.93 10.49
CA GLU A 63 -8.28 -6.91 11.53
C GLU A 63 -6.80 -6.55 11.62
N GLU A 64 -5.90 -7.54 11.58
CA GLU A 64 -4.46 -7.33 11.55
C GLU A 64 -3.99 -6.48 10.35
N ASP A 65 -4.63 -6.61 9.18
CA ASP A 65 -4.28 -5.81 8.01
C ASP A 65 -4.59 -4.32 8.23
N LEU A 66 -5.69 -4.03 8.93
CA LEU A 66 -6.08 -2.68 9.31
C LEU A 66 -5.14 -2.11 10.38
N GLU A 67 -4.75 -2.90 11.37
CA GLU A 67 -3.79 -2.50 12.40
C GLU A 67 -2.43 -2.14 11.80
N VAL A 68 -1.91 -2.99 10.91
CA VAL A 68 -0.63 -2.76 10.24
C VAL A 68 -0.70 -1.53 9.34
N ALA A 69 -1.75 -1.39 8.52
CA ALA A 69 -1.94 -0.22 7.67
C ALA A 69 -2.01 1.07 8.48
N ARG A 70 -2.80 1.08 9.57
CA ARG A 70 -2.90 2.22 10.49
C ARG A 70 -1.54 2.60 11.06
N ARG A 71 -0.84 1.64 11.68
CA ARG A 71 0.47 1.87 12.28
C ARG A 71 1.46 2.45 11.28
N VAL A 72 1.54 1.88 10.08
CA VAL A 72 2.49 2.34 9.06
C VAL A 72 2.18 3.75 8.57
N LEU A 73 0.89 4.10 8.39
CA LEU A 73 0.51 5.45 7.99
C LEU A 73 0.80 6.48 9.10
N GLU A 74 0.52 6.13 10.36
CA GLU A 74 0.82 6.97 11.53
C GLU A 74 2.34 7.17 11.69
N GLU A 75 3.14 6.10 11.59
CA GLU A 75 4.60 6.16 11.65
C GLU A 75 5.21 7.01 10.51
N SER A 76 4.53 7.07 9.36
CA SER A 76 4.97 7.85 8.20
C SER A 76 4.48 9.30 8.23
N GLY A 77 3.72 9.70 9.26
CA GLY A 77 3.17 11.05 9.38
C GLY A 77 2.15 11.44 8.31
N VAL A 78 1.59 10.46 7.59
CA VAL A 78 0.63 10.69 6.50
C VAL A 78 -0.76 10.96 7.09
N GLY A 79 -1.44 12.00 6.59
CA GLY A 79 -2.86 12.20 6.89
C GLY A 79 -3.74 11.16 6.17
N PHE A 80 -4.57 10.39 6.89
CA PHE A 80 -5.43 9.39 6.26
C PHE A 80 -6.85 9.34 6.84
N GLY A 81 -7.82 9.04 5.97
CA GLY A 81 -9.19 8.72 6.31
C GLY A 81 -9.46 7.22 6.31
N LYS A 82 -10.75 6.85 6.40
CA LYS A 82 -11.18 5.46 6.42
C LYS A 82 -10.89 4.77 5.08
N GLU A 83 -11.08 5.49 3.99
CA GLU A 83 -10.95 5.01 2.61
C GLU A 83 -9.50 4.59 2.32
N GLU A 84 -8.52 5.43 2.66
CA GLU A 84 -7.10 5.12 2.48
C GLU A 84 -6.66 3.96 3.37
N LEU A 85 -7.11 3.94 4.63
CA LEU A 85 -6.82 2.85 5.56
C LEU A 85 -7.32 1.51 5.02
N VAL A 86 -8.59 1.46 4.59
CA VAL A 86 -9.20 0.24 4.05
C VAL A 86 -8.53 -0.18 2.75
N ALA A 87 -8.27 0.75 1.83
CA ALA A 87 -7.61 0.44 0.56
C ALA A 87 -6.20 -0.16 0.79
N LEU A 88 -5.44 0.38 1.73
CA LEU A 88 -4.09 -0.09 2.04
C LEU A 88 -4.11 -1.47 2.74
N ALA A 89 -5.08 -1.70 3.63
CA ALA A 89 -5.28 -3.01 4.27
C ALA A 89 -5.69 -4.08 3.24
N LYS A 90 -6.60 -3.76 2.32
CA LYS A 90 -6.99 -4.65 1.22
C LYS A 90 -5.82 -4.99 0.32
N LEU A 91 -4.98 -4.00 -0.01
CA LEU A 91 -3.75 -4.20 -0.77
C LEU A 91 -2.79 -5.16 -0.06
N ARG A 92 -2.55 -4.96 1.24
CA ARG A 92 -1.71 -5.87 2.06
C ARG A 92 -2.22 -7.31 1.99
N ARG A 93 -3.52 -7.51 2.26
CA ARG A 93 -4.17 -8.82 2.26
C ARG A 93 -4.07 -9.52 0.91
N TYR A 94 -4.35 -8.77 -0.16
CA TYR A 94 -4.28 -9.27 -1.52
C TYR A 94 -2.84 -9.72 -1.85
N VAL A 95 -1.85 -8.87 -1.59
CA VAL A 95 -0.44 -9.17 -1.87
C VAL A 95 0.05 -10.36 -1.06
N ALA A 96 -0.28 -10.46 0.23
CA ALA A 96 0.08 -11.59 1.06
C ALA A 96 -0.51 -12.91 0.53
N SER A 97 -1.77 -12.88 0.11
CA SER A 97 -2.47 -14.04 -0.48
C SER A 97 -1.87 -14.46 -1.83
N ARG A 98 -1.50 -13.49 -2.66
CA ARG A 98 -0.84 -13.72 -3.96
C ARG A 98 0.59 -14.25 -3.78
N ALA A 99 1.35 -13.71 -2.83
CA ALA A 99 2.69 -14.20 -2.51
C ALA A 99 2.66 -15.66 -2.01
N ALA A 100 1.64 -16.01 -1.21
CA ALA A 100 1.45 -17.38 -0.72
C ALA A 100 1.04 -18.36 -1.83
N SER A 101 0.18 -17.94 -2.78
CA SER A 101 -0.33 -18.80 -3.85
C SER A 101 0.60 -18.93 -5.06
N GLU A 102 1.31 -17.87 -5.44
CA GLU A 102 2.20 -17.86 -6.60
C GLU A 102 3.67 -18.14 -6.25
N GLY A 103 3.98 -18.24 -4.95
CA GLY A 103 5.34 -18.49 -4.49
C GLY A 103 6.29 -17.39 -4.95
N ILE A 104 5.95 -16.12 -4.69
CA ILE A 104 6.86 -15.00 -4.89
C ILE A 104 8.08 -15.23 -3.99
N SER A 105 9.06 -15.94 -4.54
CA SER A 105 10.33 -16.19 -3.89
C SER A 105 11.16 -14.93 -4.07
N LEU A 106 11.28 -14.15 -2.99
CA LEU A 106 12.18 -13.00 -2.85
C LEU A 106 13.65 -13.32 -3.22
N LEU A 107 13.98 -14.58 -3.53
CA LEU A 107 15.33 -15.06 -3.87
C LEU A 107 15.56 -15.29 -5.38
N LYS A 108 14.55 -15.23 -6.26
CA LYS A 108 14.79 -15.37 -7.71
C LYS A 108 15.37 -14.09 -8.35
N ALA A 109 15.37 -12.96 -7.66
CA ALA A 109 15.97 -11.71 -8.13
C ALA A 109 17.52 -11.69 -8.04
N SER A 110 18.16 -12.66 -7.39
CA SER A 110 19.65 -12.76 -7.35
C SER A 110 20.28 -13.40 -8.59
N ARG A 111 19.50 -13.74 -9.63
CA ARG A 111 20.03 -14.35 -10.87
C ARG A 111 20.37 -13.35 -11.97
N TYR A 112 20.30 -12.05 -11.70
CA TYR A 112 20.78 -11.01 -12.60
C TYR A 112 21.79 -10.12 -11.86
N SER A 113 22.92 -10.72 -11.50
CA SER A 113 24.17 -10.07 -11.10
C SER A 113 25.25 -10.42 -12.11
#